data_AF-A0A965VJG7-F1
#
_entry.id   AF-A0A965VJG7-F1
#
_cell.length_a   1.000
_cell.length_b   1.000
_cell.length_c   1.000
_cell.angle_alpha   90.00
_cell.angle_beta   90.00
_cell.angle_gamma   90.00
#
_symmetry.space_group_name_H-M   'P 1'
#
loop_
_entity.id
_entity.type
_entity.pdbx_description
1 polymer ?
#
loop_
_entity_poly.entity_id
_entity_poly.type
_entity_poly.pdbx_seq_one_letter_code
_entity_poly.pdbx_strand_id
1 'polypeptide(L)'
;LPEYKIRLKLTKEVLAKIFAGQVTMWNDPEIQKINLGKLPKVRITVIYRMDGSGTSEVFTSYLNTIAPQIWNKSGHKDFKTAFPGTMSPYFQGVSGSTQVAFSQKMFKGSISYNEVSYTKDLKVAGIENESGKFTYPTTSAAATFLSKLSFNENGSAILNYKNVSPTSYNISTFAYAIAYKESGDKAKDIRDFLTFALTKCNKIDGYSPITGNALKIAKAQINKIK
;
A
#
# COMPACT_ATOMS: atom_id res chain seq x y z
N LEU A 1 16.59 7.64 7.19
CA LEU A 1 18.04 7.41 7.04
C LEU A 1 18.68 8.47 6.11
N PRO A 2 18.90 9.71 6.56
CA PRO A 2 19.47 10.76 5.71
C PRO A 2 20.82 10.39 5.09
N GLU A 3 21.71 9.80 5.89
CA GLU A 3 23.08 9.41 5.52
C GLU A 3 23.17 8.30 4.46
N TYR A 4 22.14 7.47 4.31
CA TYR A 4 22.12 6.38 3.34
C TYR A 4 21.62 6.88 1.98
N LYS A 5 22.54 7.10 1.03
CA LYS A 5 22.24 7.78 -0.25
C LYS A 5 21.64 6.86 -1.33
N ILE A 6 21.68 5.55 -1.14
CA ILE A 6 21.10 4.56 -2.06
C ILE A 6 19.66 4.26 -1.65
N ARG A 7 18.79 3.90 -2.60
CA ARG A 7 17.45 3.41 -2.27
C ARG A 7 17.55 2.08 -1.55
N LEU A 8 16.97 2.03 -0.36
CA LEU A 8 16.91 0.81 0.43
C LEU A 8 16.05 -0.24 -0.27
N LYS A 9 16.47 -1.49 -0.23
CA LYS A 9 15.74 -2.65 -0.71
C LYS A 9 15.36 -3.54 0.47
N LEU A 10 14.12 -4.02 0.48
CA LEU A 10 13.60 -4.92 1.50
C LEU A 10 12.97 -6.14 0.83
N THR A 11 13.39 -7.33 1.27
CA THR A 11 12.68 -8.56 0.90
C THR A 11 11.32 -8.59 1.57
N LYS A 12 10.43 -9.43 1.06
CA LYS A 12 9.09 -9.65 1.64
C LYS A 12 9.17 -10.02 3.12
N GLU A 13 10.11 -10.92 3.42
CA GLU A 13 10.37 -11.42 4.78
C GLU A 13 10.90 -10.32 5.70
N VAL A 14 11.92 -9.57 5.27
CA VAL A 14 12.51 -8.50 6.09
C VAL A 14 11.51 -7.37 6.32
N LEU A 15 10.71 -7.01 5.31
CA LEU A 15 9.62 -6.06 5.47
C LEU A 15 8.63 -6.53 6.55
N ALA A 16 8.18 -7.79 6.48
CA ALA A 16 7.28 -8.35 7.49
C ALA A 16 7.91 -8.36 8.89
N LYS A 17 9.18 -8.76 9.02
CA LYS A 17 9.90 -8.77 10.31
C LYS A 17 10.05 -7.39 10.90
N ILE A 18 10.33 -6.36 10.09
CA ILE A 18 10.40 -4.97 10.57
C ILE A 18 9.04 -4.55 11.14
N PHE A 19 7.97 -4.75 10.38
CA PHE A 19 6.64 -4.34 10.81
C PHE A 19 6.05 -5.21 11.93
N ALA A 20 6.52 -6.44 12.11
CA ALA A 20 6.21 -7.30 13.26
C ALA A 20 7.09 -7.01 14.48
N GLY A 21 8.07 -6.10 14.38
CA GLY A 21 8.96 -5.73 15.47
C GLY A 21 10.09 -6.72 15.77
N GLN A 22 10.34 -7.68 14.87
CA GLN A 22 11.40 -8.69 15.00
C GLN A 22 12.76 -8.16 14.53
N VAL A 23 12.78 -7.35 13.46
CA VAL A 23 13.97 -6.62 13.02
C VAL A 23 13.86 -5.18 13.50
N THR A 24 14.81 -4.75 14.33
CA THR A 24 14.66 -3.50 15.10
C THR A 24 15.75 -2.46 14.87
N MET A 25 16.77 -2.80 14.08
CA MET A 25 17.92 -1.93 13.78
C MET A 25 18.16 -1.89 12.28
N TRP A 26 18.54 -0.73 11.73
CA TRP A 26 18.81 -0.60 10.30
C TRP A 26 20.07 -1.34 9.83
N ASN A 27 21.04 -1.56 10.72
CA ASN A 27 22.25 -2.34 10.43
C ASN A 27 22.10 -3.84 10.74
N ASP A 28 20.85 -4.31 10.90
CA ASP A 28 20.58 -5.74 11.08
C ASP A 28 21.18 -6.56 9.93
N PRO A 29 21.82 -7.72 10.19
CA PRO A 29 22.44 -8.55 9.16
C PRO A 29 21.48 -8.92 8.02
N GLU A 30 20.18 -9.12 8.31
CA GLU A 30 19.19 -9.45 7.28
C GLU A 30 18.92 -8.29 6.33
N ILE A 31 18.99 -7.04 6.79
CA ILE A 31 18.88 -5.85 5.93
C ILE A 31 20.21 -5.62 5.21
N GLN A 32 21.33 -5.75 5.92
CA GLN A 32 22.67 -5.48 5.40
C GLN A 32 23.06 -6.41 4.25
N LYS A 33 22.65 -7.69 4.27
CA LYS A 33 22.94 -8.64 3.17
C LYS A 33 22.30 -8.26 1.83
N ILE A 34 21.22 -7.47 1.84
CA ILE A 34 20.44 -7.09 0.65
C ILE A 34 20.94 -5.75 0.06
N ASN A 35 21.56 -4.93 0.90
CA ASN A 35 21.82 -3.52 0.61
C ASN A 35 23.32 -3.24 0.50
N LEU A 36 23.69 -2.36 -0.44
CA LEU A 36 25.09 -1.97 -0.66
C LEU A 36 25.53 -0.90 0.34
N GLY A 37 26.81 -0.92 0.69
CA GLY A 37 27.40 0.04 1.63
C GLY A 37 27.00 -0.22 3.09
N LYS A 38 27.63 0.51 4.02
CA LYS A 38 27.40 0.33 5.45
C LYS A 38 26.07 0.97 5.87
N LEU A 39 25.18 0.16 6.45
CA LEU A 39 23.96 0.67 7.08
C LEU A 39 24.25 1.24 8.47
N PRO A 40 23.59 2.32 8.87
CA PRO A 40 23.86 2.98 10.14
C PRO A 40 23.24 2.20 11.30
N LYS A 41 23.92 2.22 12.46
CA LYS A 41 23.42 1.62 13.71
C LYS A 41 22.33 2.50 14.31
N VAL A 42 21.16 2.50 13.68
CA VAL A 42 20.01 3.34 14.03
C VAL A 42 18.82 2.44 14.32
N ARG A 43 18.11 2.70 15.42
CA ARG A 43 16.88 2.02 15.80
C ARG A 43 15.78 2.28 14.77
N ILE A 44 15.00 1.25 14.45
CA ILE A 44 13.82 1.38 13.59
C ILE A 44 12.64 1.84 14.44
N THR A 45 11.98 2.91 13.99
CA THR A 45 10.69 3.36 14.53
C THR A 45 9.62 3.13 13.46
N VAL A 46 8.61 2.32 13.77
CA VAL A 46 7.50 2.10 12.85
C VAL A 46 6.45 3.18 13.10
N ILE A 47 6.18 3.99 12.09
CA ILE A 47 5.02 4.90 12.09
C ILE A 47 3.86 4.15 11.42
N TYR A 48 2.72 4.07 12.09
CA TYR A 48 1.55 3.37 11.57
C TYR A 48 0.29 4.25 11.67
N ARG A 49 -0.74 3.91 10.89
CA ARG A 49 -2.05 4.58 10.96
C ARG A 49 -2.83 4.08 12.17
N MET A 50 -3.10 4.96 13.12
CA MET A 50 -3.85 4.62 14.33
C MET A 50 -5.37 4.65 14.14
N ASP A 51 -5.83 5.34 13.10
CA ASP A 51 -7.22 5.42 12.67
C ASP A 51 -7.52 4.34 11.62
N GLY A 52 -8.81 4.02 11.46
CA GLY A 52 -9.26 3.05 10.47
C GLY A 52 -8.87 3.48 9.05
N SER A 53 -8.04 2.67 8.39
CA SER A 53 -7.40 3.05 7.12
C SER A 53 -7.43 1.92 6.09
N GLY A 54 -7.90 2.24 4.88
CA GLY A 54 -7.77 1.32 3.74
C GLY A 54 -6.31 1.05 3.37
N THR A 55 -5.40 2.00 3.60
CA THR A 55 -3.95 1.79 3.41
C THR A 55 -3.42 0.73 4.39
N SER A 56 -3.88 0.76 5.65
CA SER A 56 -3.53 -0.27 6.64
C SER A 56 -4.07 -1.63 6.23
N GLU A 57 -5.32 -1.69 5.74
CA GLU A 57 -5.93 -2.93 5.29
C GLU A 57 -5.16 -3.55 4.12
N VAL A 58 -4.81 -2.76 3.10
CA VAL A 58 -3.97 -3.24 1.98
C VAL A 58 -2.62 -3.73 2.47
N PHE A 59 -1.93 -2.93 3.29
CA PHE A 59 -0.59 -3.26 3.76
C PHE A 59 -0.56 -4.52 4.63
N THR A 60 -1.48 -4.63 5.59
CA THR A 60 -1.56 -5.78 6.51
C THR A 60 -2.06 -7.05 5.80
N SER A 61 -2.99 -6.92 4.84
CA SER A 61 -3.39 -8.05 3.97
C SER A 61 -2.23 -8.55 3.12
N TYR A 62 -1.41 -7.63 2.59
CA TYR A 62 -0.21 -7.98 1.85
C TYR A 62 0.75 -8.78 2.74
N LEU A 63 1.13 -8.26 3.90
CA LEU A 63 2.03 -8.93 4.85
C LEU A 63 1.52 -10.32 5.25
N ASN A 64 0.23 -10.44 5.55
CA ASN A 64 -0.40 -11.72 5.88
C ASN A 64 -0.28 -12.75 4.75
N THR A 65 -0.49 -12.31 3.51
CA THR A 65 -0.49 -13.19 2.34
C THR A 65 0.91 -13.68 1.97
N ILE A 66 1.91 -12.79 2.04
CA ILE A 66 3.27 -13.03 1.54
C ILE A 66 4.22 -13.60 2.60
N ALA A 67 3.96 -13.33 3.89
CA ALA A 67 4.79 -13.81 5.01
C ALA A 67 3.92 -14.32 6.17
N PRO A 68 3.04 -15.32 5.95
CA PRO A 68 2.09 -15.78 6.96
C PRO A 68 2.75 -16.36 8.22
N GLN A 69 3.99 -16.84 8.12
CA GLN A 69 4.76 -17.34 9.26
C GLN A 69 5.25 -16.22 10.20
N ILE A 70 5.32 -14.98 9.71
CA ILE A 70 5.72 -13.78 10.48
C ILE A 70 4.50 -12.92 10.81
N TRP A 71 3.59 -12.76 9.85
CA TRP A 71 2.37 -11.97 9.97
C TRP A 71 1.13 -12.88 9.85
N ASN A 72 0.79 -13.57 10.93
CA ASN A 72 -0.29 -14.56 10.94
C ASN A 72 -1.69 -13.98 11.21
N LYS A 73 -1.82 -12.65 11.31
CA LYS A 73 -3.10 -11.96 11.49
C LYS A 73 -3.68 -11.54 10.15
N SER A 74 -4.97 -11.76 9.98
CA SER A 74 -5.71 -11.27 8.82
C SER A 74 -5.55 -9.76 8.63
N GLY A 75 -5.65 -9.31 7.38
CA GLY A 75 -5.63 -7.89 7.07
C GLY A 75 -6.79 -7.14 7.74
N HIS A 76 -6.52 -5.91 8.19
CA HIS A 76 -7.49 -5.10 8.93
C HIS A 76 -7.22 -3.60 8.78
N LYS A 77 -8.27 -2.78 8.88
CA LYS A 77 -8.17 -1.31 8.78
C LYS A 77 -7.51 -0.66 10.01
N ASP A 78 -7.72 -1.24 11.19
CA ASP A 78 -6.93 -0.91 12.38
C ASP A 78 -5.67 -1.78 12.41
N PHE A 79 -4.51 -1.13 12.31
CA PHE A 79 -3.21 -1.78 12.34
C PHE A 79 -2.97 -2.54 13.65
N LYS A 80 -3.49 -2.06 14.78
CA LYS A 80 -3.30 -2.72 16.09
C LYS A 80 -3.99 -4.08 16.12
N THR A 81 -5.20 -4.18 15.58
CA THR A 81 -5.92 -5.47 15.46
C THR A 81 -5.16 -6.47 14.58
N ALA A 82 -4.51 -6.01 13.51
CA ALA A 82 -3.74 -6.85 12.61
C ALA A 82 -2.31 -7.15 13.09
N PHE A 83 -1.85 -6.60 14.21
CA PHE A 83 -0.47 -6.76 14.65
C PHE A 83 -0.23 -8.16 15.26
N PRO A 84 0.79 -8.93 14.82
CA PRO A 84 0.99 -10.33 15.19
C PRO A 84 1.70 -10.55 16.54
N GLY A 85 1.72 -9.56 17.44
CA GLY A 85 2.43 -9.66 18.73
C GLY A 85 2.16 -8.52 19.69
N THR A 86 3.16 -8.15 20.50
CA THR A 86 3.10 -7.00 21.42
C THR A 86 3.87 -5.83 20.83
N MET A 87 3.19 -4.69 20.64
CA MET A 87 3.85 -3.48 20.12
C MET A 87 4.85 -2.93 21.14
N SER A 88 6.08 -2.69 20.69
CA SER A 88 7.08 -1.98 21.48
C SER A 88 6.82 -0.46 21.48
N PRO A 89 7.45 0.32 22.39
CA PRO A 89 7.39 1.78 22.36
C PRO A 89 7.93 2.43 21.07
N TYR A 90 8.58 1.65 20.18
CA TYR A 90 9.06 2.14 18.88
C TYR A 90 8.00 2.06 17.78
N PHE A 91 6.76 1.71 18.11
CA PHE A 91 5.59 1.81 17.23
C PHE A 91 4.81 3.07 17.59
N GLN A 92 4.75 4.01 16.65
CA GLN A 92 4.11 5.31 16.84
C GLN A 92 2.88 5.40 15.94
N GLY A 93 1.71 5.43 16.57
CA GLY A 93 0.43 5.56 15.87
C GLY A 93 0.12 7.03 15.61
N VAL A 94 -0.25 7.37 14.38
CA VAL A 94 -0.72 8.72 14.02
C VAL A 94 -1.93 8.65 13.10
N SER A 95 -2.75 9.70 13.10
CA SER A 95 -3.99 9.75 12.31
C SER A 95 -3.76 10.38 10.93
N GLY A 96 -4.22 9.70 9.89
CA GLY A 96 -4.17 10.22 8.51
C GLY A 96 -2.80 10.17 7.82
N SER A 97 -2.82 10.11 6.49
CA SER A 97 -1.62 9.97 5.66
C SER A 97 -0.67 11.17 5.70
N THR A 98 -1.21 12.39 5.86
CA THR A 98 -0.39 13.61 6.03
C THR A 98 0.46 13.52 7.29
N GLN A 99 -0.14 13.12 8.42
CA GLN A 99 0.58 13.02 9.69
C GLN A 99 1.60 11.88 9.67
N VAL A 100 1.30 10.77 8.99
CA VAL A 100 2.30 9.71 8.74
C VAL A 100 3.52 10.28 8.02
N ALA A 101 3.32 10.98 6.91
CA ALA A 101 4.40 11.55 6.11
C ALA A 101 5.20 12.61 6.89
N PHE A 102 4.52 13.46 7.65
CA PHE A 102 5.15 14.44 8.52
C PHE A 102 6.01 13.77 9.61
N SER A 103 5.47 12.78 10.31
CA SER A 103 6.18 12.04 11.35
C SER A 103 7.42 11.33 10.79
N GLN A 104 7.37 10.80 9.56
CA GLN A 104 8.55 10.19 8.93
C GLN A 104 9.73 11.17 8.75
N LYS A 105 9.45 12.48 8.57
CA LYS A 105 10.48 13.52 8.49
C LYS A 105 11.10 13.81 9.86
N MET A 106 10.31 13.68 10.92
CA MET A 106 10.72 13.99 12.30
C MET A 106 11.51 12.87 12.96
N PHE A 107 11.07 11.61 12.80
CA PHE A 107 11.68 10.47 13.48
C PHE A 107 12.82 9.88 12.66
N LYS A 108 14.07 10.14 13.08
CA LYS A 108 15.26 9.51 12.48
C LYS A 108 15.14 7.99 12.59
N GLY A 109 15.35 7.30 11.47
CA GLY A 109 15.25 5.84 11.42
C GLY A 109 13.83 5.32 11.29
N SER A 110 12.84 6.19 11.07
CA SER A 110 11.47 5.75 10.87
C SER A 110 11.24 5.03 9.54
N ILE A 111 10.27 4.13 9.55
CA ILE A 111 9.65 3.48 8.38
C ILE A 111 8.14 3.53 8.53
N SER A 112 7.42 3.62 7.41
CA SER A 112 5.96 3.56 7.38
C SER A 112 5.47 2.96 6.06
N TYR A 113 4.17 2.79 5.96
CA TYR A 113 3.42 2.54 4.73
C TYR A 113 2.51 3.74 4.46
N ASN A 114 2.51 4.24 3.23
CA ASN A 114 1.63 5.35 2.85
C ASN A 114 1.25 5.26 1.37
N GLU A 115 0.21 5.97 0.98
CA GLU A 115 -0.15 6.13 -0.43
C GLU A 115 0.93 7.00 -1.13
N VAL A 116 1.21 6.70 -2.41
CA VAL A 116 2.39 7.21 -3.11
C VAL A 116 2.40 8.73 -3.25
N SER A 117 1.24 9.40 -3.34
CA SER A 117 1.17 10.87 -3.42
C SER A 117 1.75 11.57 -2.18
N TYR A 118 1.80 10.90 -1.03
CA TYR A 118 2.39 11.43 0.21
C TYR A 118 3.92 11.24 0.29
N THR A 119 4.57 10.69 -0.73
CA THR A 119 6.00 10.34 -0.69
C THR A 119 6.95 11.36 -1.31
N LYS A 120 6.44 12.51 -1.80
CA LYS A 120 7.20 13.51 -2.58
C LYS A 120 8.58 13.89 -1.99
N ASP A 121 8.67 14.04 -0.67
CA ASP A 121 9.91 14.41 0.03
C ASP A 121 10.48 13.27 0.90
N LEU A 122 10.04 12.04 0.65
CA LEU A 122 10.40 10.87 1.43
C LEU A 122 11.18 9.88 0.58
N LYS A 123 12.05 9.10 1.24
CA LYS A 123 12.72 7.98 0.58
C LYS A 123 11.73 6.81 0.50
N VAL A 124 11.62 6.23 -0.69
CA VAL A 124 10.80 5.04 -0.96
C VAL A 124 11.70 3.82 -1.11
N ALA A 125 11.41 2.77 -0.34
CA ALA A 125 12.13 1.50 -0.43
C ALA A 125 11.68 0.70 -1.66
N GLY A 126 12.61 -0.04 -2.28
CA GLY A 126 12.29 -1.07 -3.26
C GLY A 126 11.83 -2.33 -2.53
N ILE A 127 10.68 -2.87 -2.91
CA ILE A 127 10.11 -4.07 -2.30
C ILE A 127 10.26 -5.25 -3.25
N GLU A 128 10.76 -6.37 -2.75
CA GLU A 128 10.82 -7.62 -3.49
C GLU A 128 9.40 -8.12 -3.82
N ASN A 129 9.16 -8.43 -5.09
CA ASN A 129 7.92 -9.05 -5.55
C ASN A 129 8.02 -10.58 -5.60
N GLU A 130 6.94 -11.24 -6.01
CA GLU A 130 6.89 -12.70 -6.12
C GLU A 130 7.82 -13.31 -7.19
N SER A 131 8.40 -12.49 -8.07
CA SER A 131 9.43 -12.91 -9.03
C SER A 131 10.87 -12.69 -8.52
N GLY A 132 11.05 -12.33 -7.25
CA GLY A 132 12.37 -12.03 -6.66
C GLY A 132 13.00 -10.73 -7.19
N LYS A 133 12.21 -9.82 -7.77
CA LYS A 133 12.67 -8.52 -8.27
C LYS A 133 12.27 -7.41 -7.32
N PHE A 134 13.17 -6.48 -7.05
CA PHE A 134 12.86 -5.27 -6.29
C PHE A 134 12.19 -4.25 -7.20
N THR A 135 10.94 -3.92 -6.87
CA THR A 135 10.11 -2.99 -7.62
C THR A 135 9.75 -1.76 -6.76
N TYR A 136 9.25 -0.72 -7.42
CA TYR A 136 8.91 0.56 -6.81
C TYR A 136 7.46 0.94 -7.16
N PRO A 137 6.78 1.78 -6.36
CA PRO A 137 5.41 2.20 -6.61
C PRO A 137 5.34 3.22 -7.76
N THR A 138 5.56 2.75 -8.99
CA THR A 138 5.33 3.54 -10.20
C THR A 138 3.95 3.24 -10.75
N THR A 139 3.38 4.18 -11.50
CA THR A 139 2.08 3.99 -12.16
C THR A 139 2.08 2.76 -13.08
N SER A 140 3.17 2.52 -13.81
CA SER A 140 3.34 1.33 -14.66
C SER A 140 3.41 0.02 -13.86
N ALA A 141 4.16 -0.01 -12.74
CA ALA A 141 4.26 -1.20 -11.90
C ALA A 141 2.93 -1.53 -11.20
N ALA A 142 2.20 -0.50 -10.75
CA ALA A 142 0.86 -0.65 -10.21
C ALA A 142 -0.12 -1.16 -11.28
N ALA A 143 -0.12 -0.58 -12.49
CA ALA A 143 -0.98 -1.03 -13.58
C ALA A 143 -0.73 -2.49 -13.99
N THR A 144 0.54 -2.91 -14.02
CA THR A 144 0.92 -4.31 -14.27
C THR A 144 0.28 -5.26 -13.26
N PHE A 145 0.26 -4.90 -11.97
CA PHE A 145 -0.41 -5.69 -10.94
C PHE A 145 -1.94 -5.69 -11.12
N LEU A 146 -2.53 -4.50 -11.21
CA LEU A 146 -3.98 -4.29 -11.18
C LEU A 146 -4.71 -4.86 -12.41
N SER A 147 -4.05 -4.88 -13.57
CA SER A 147 -4.63 -5.40 -14.83
C SER A 147 -4.94 -6.90 -14.80
N LYS A 148 -4.34 -7.66 -13.86
CA LYS A 148 -4.50 -9.11 -13.73
C LYS A 148 -5.52 -9.53 -12.68
N LEU A 149 -6.20 -8.57 -12.05
CA LEU A 149 -7.12 -8.86 -10.95
C LEU A 149 -8.49 -9.28 -11.45
N SER A 150 -9.10 -10.19 -10.69
CA SER A 150 -10.53 -10.50 -10.78
C SER A 150 -11.33 -9.53 -9.91
N PHE A 151 -12.64 -9.47 -10.13
CA PHE A 151 -13.53 -8.56 -9.42
C PHE A 151 -14.76 -9.31 -8.91
N ASN A 152 -15.21 -8.92 -7.73
CA ASN A 152 -16.49 -9.37 -7.16
C ASN A 152 -17.66 -8.72 -7.91
N GLU A 153 -18.88 -9.24 -7.71
CA GLU A 153 -20.09 -8.73 -8.35
C GLU A 153 -20.39 -7.25 -8.03
N ASN A 154 -19.98 -6.80 -6.83
CA ASN A 154 -20.09 -5.41 -6.38
C ASN A 154 -19.00 -4.49 -6.98
N GLY A 155 -18.08 -5.03 -7.80
CA GLY A 155 -17.01 -4.29 -8.44
C GLY A 155 -15.75 -4.09 -7.60
N SER A 156 -15.67 -4.63 -6.38
CA SER A 156 -14.42 -4.64 -5.62
C SER A 156 -13.42 -5.60 -6.24
N ALA A 157 -12.13 -5.26 -6.25
CA ALA A 157 -11.09 -6.12 -6.79
C ALA A 157 -10.73 -7.22 -5.78
N ILE A 158 -10.46 -8.42 -6.28
CA ILE A 158 -9.93 -9.54 -5.50
C ILE A 158 -8.41 -9.46 -5.59
N LEU A 159 -7.76 -8.94 -4.55
CA LEU A 159 -6.32 -8.72 -4.53
C LEU A 159 -5.57 -10.05 -4.44
N ASN A 160 -4.74 -10.35 -5.44
CA ASN A 160 -3.86 -11.51 -5.44
C ASN A 160 -2.40 -11.08 -5.27
N TYR A 161 -1.98 -10.87 -4.01
CA TYR A 161 -0.61 -10.45 -3.71
C TYR A 161 0.46 -11.46 -4.11
N LYS A 162 0.08 -12.73 -4.36
CA LYS A 162 0.97 -13.80 -4.85
C LYS A 162 1.18 -13.78 -6.36
N ASN A 163 0.66 -12.78 -7.08
CA ASN A 163 0.86 -12.67 -8.51
C ASN A 163 2.36 -12.54 -8.86
N VAL A 164 2.85 -13.48 -9.66
CA VAL A 164 4.22 -13.51 -10.15
C VAL A 164 4.30 -12.62 -11.40
N SER A 165 4.85 -11.42 -11.23
CA SER A 165 5.22 -10.55 -12.34
C SER A 165 6.50 -9.78 -12.00
N PRO A 166 7.54 -9.82 -12.87
CA PRO A 166 8.83 -9.23 -12.56
C PRO A 166 8.80 -7.70 -12.45
N THR A 167 7.78 -7.06 -13.02
CA THR A 167 7.64 -5.61 -13.10
C THR A 167 6.50 -5.06 -12.25
N SER A 168 5.73 -5.91 -11.57
CA SER A 168 4.60 -5.47 -10.74
C SER A 168 5.03 -5.01 -9.36
N TYR A 169 4.36 -3.98 -8.85
CA TYR A 169 4.41 -3.57 -7.45
C TYR A 169 3.14 -4.05 -6.75
N ASN A 170 3.22 -5.18 -6.03
CA ASN A 170 2.04 -5.91 -5.55
C ASN A 170 1.31 -5.22 -4.38
N ILE A 171 1.89 -4.19 -3.76
CA ILE A 171 1.22 -3.37 -2.74
C ILE A 171 0.49 -2.21 -3.44
N SER A 172 -0.42 -2.56 -4.35
CA SER A 172 -1.23 -1.60 -5.13
C SER A 172 -2.70 -1.96 -5.05
N THR A 173 -3.59 -0.97 -5.08
CA THR A 173 -5.04 -1.16 -5.07
C THR A 173 -5.76 -0.11 -5.92
N PHE A 174 -7.07 -0.24 -6.07
CA PHE A 174 -7.93 0.79 -6.64
C PHE A 174 -8.41 1.77 -5.56
N ALA A 175 -8.61 3.03 -5.95
CA ALA A 175 -9.48 3.94 -5.21
C ALA A 175 -10.94 3.66 -5.60
N TYR A 176 -11.82 3.59 -4.60
CA TYR A 176 -13.24 3.26 -4.79
C TYR A 176 -14.12 4.48 -4.51
N ALA A 177 -15.10 4.70 -5.38
CA ALA A 177 -16.28 5.47 -5.05
C ALA A 177 -17.38 4.51 -4.58
N ILE A 178 -18.05 4.85 -3.48
CA ILE A 178 -19.15 4.06 -2.92
C ILE A 178 -20.44 4.86 -3.12
N ALA A 179 -21.44 4.24 -3.74
CA ALA A 179 -22.74 4.84 -4.00
C ALA A 179 -23.86 3.81 -3.74
N TYR A 180 -25.02 4.28 -3.33
CA TYR A 180 -26.21 3.43 -3.21
C TYR A 180 -26.74 3.07 -4.59
N LYS A 181 -27.17 1.81 -4.73
CA LYS A 181 -27.82 1.34 -5.95
C LYS A 181 -29.15 2.07 -6.19
N GLU A 182 -29.98 2.18 -5.16
CA GLU A 182 -31.24 2.91 -5.22
C GLU A 182 -31.00 4.33 -4.70
N SER A 183 -30.94 5.29 -5.63
CA SER A 183 -30.63 6.71 -5.37
C SER A 183 -31.77 7.66 -5.79
N GLY A 184 -32.84 7.14 -6.37
CA GLY A 184 -34.05 7.90 -6.71
C GLY A 184 -33.76 9.07 -7.65
N ASP A 185 -34.33 10.24 -7.37
CA ASP A 185 -34.18 11.41 -8.24
C ASP A 185 -32.73 11.87 -8.43
N LYS A 186 -31.81 11.50 -7.52
CA LYS A 186 -30.38 11.82 -7.60
C LYS A 186 -29.57 10.85 -8.46
N ALA A 187 -30.16 9.74 -8.91
CA ALA A 187 -29.44 8.67 -9.58
C ALA A 187 -28.74 9.16 -10.86
N LYS A 188 -29.40 10.05 -11.63
CA LYS A 188 -28.79 10.63 -12.83
C LYS A 188 -27.54 11.43 -12.48
N ASP A 189 -27.61 12.34 -11.52
CA ASP A 189 -26.50 13.22 -11.14
C ASP A 189 -25.31 12.42 -10.59
N ILE A 190 -25.58 11.37 -9.80
CA ILE A 190 -24.55 10.47 -9.30
C ILE A 190 -23.88 9.73 -10.46
N ARG A 191 -24.65 9.19 -11.42
CA ARG A 191 -24.07 8.52 -12.60
C ARG A 191 -23.22 9.47 -13.44
N ASP A 192 -23.69 10.68 -13.65
CA ASP A 192 -22.99 11.70 -14.44
C ASP A 192 -21.67 12.11 -13.76
N PHE A 193 -21.71 12.37 -12.45
CA PHE A 193 -20.51 12.71 -11.67
C PHE A 193 -19.49 11.57 -11.67
N LEU A 194 -19.90 10.33 -11.40
CA LEU A 194 -18.98 9.19 -11.40
C LEU A 194 -18.41 8.91 -12.80
N THR A 195 -19.21 9.08 -13.85
CA THR A 195 -18.75 8.97 -15.24
C THR A 195 -17.74 10.06 -15.57
N PHE A 196 -17.99 11.30 -15.14
CA PHE A 196 -17.07 12.41 -15.28
C PHE A 196 -15.75 12.15 -14.54
N ALA A 197 -15.80 11.72 -13.28
CA ALA A 197 -14.61 11.39 -12.50
C ALA A 197 -13.75 10.30 -13.18
N LEU A 198 -14.41 9.26 -13.69
CA LEU A 198 -13.76 8.10 -14.34
C LEU A 198 -13.15 8.44 -15.71
N THR A 199 -13.70 9.41 -16.44
CA THR A 199 -13.32 9.67 -17.85
C THR A 199 -12.61 11.00 -18.08
N LYS A 200 -12.87 12.02 -17.26
CA LYS A 200 -12.34 13.38 -17.40
C LYS A 200 -11.37 13.76 -16.29
N CYS A 201 -11.60 13.32 -15.05
CA CYS A 201 -10.70 13.57 -13.91
C CYS A 201 -9.79 12.38 -13.56
N ASN A 202 -9.44 11.56 -14.56
CA ASN A 202 -8.68 10.32 -14.34
C ASN A 202 -7.15 10.49 -14.40
N LYS A 203 -6.66 11.74 -14.53
CA LYS A 203 -5.23 12.08 -14.46
C LYS A 203 -4.95 12.78 -13.14
N ILE A 204 -4.42 12.01 -12.18
CA ILE A 204 -4.04 12.49 -10.85
C ILE A 204 -2.60 12.04 -10.61
N ASP A 205 -1.74 12.94 -10.13
CA ASP A 205 -0.36 12.63 -9.84
C ASP A 205 -0.24 11.47 -8.84
N GLY A 206 0.58 10.47 -9.19
CA GLY A 206 0.73 9.24 -8.40
C GLY A 206 -0.28 8.14 -8.70
N TYR A 207 -1.33 8.42 -9.48
CA TYR A 207 -2.36 7.43 -9.83
C TYR A 207 -2.25 6.98 -11.29
N SER A 208 -2.57 5.70 -11.52
CA SER A 208 -2.73 5.15 -12.87
C SER A 208 -4.19 5.29 -13.31
N PRO A 209 -4.47 5.83 -14.50
CA PRO A 209 -5.82 5.83 -15.05
C PRO A 209 -6.37 4.40 -15.14
N ILE A 210 -7.64 4.21 -14.80
CA ILE A 210 -8.31 2.92 -14.92
C ILE A 210 -8.56 2.63 -16.40
N THR A 211 -8.11 1.47 -16.88
CA THR A 211 -8.25 1.04 -18.28
C THR A 211 -8.76 -0.41 -18.37
N GLY A 212 -9.04 -0.87 -19.60
CA GLY A 212 -9.36 -2.28 -19.88
C GLY A 212 -10.56 -2.83 -19.11
N ASN A 213 -10.41 -4.03 -18.56
CA ASN A 213 -11.48 -4.74 -17.84
C ASN A 213 -11.97 -3.97 -16.62
N ALA A 214 -11.06 -3.36 -15.84
CA ALA A 214 -11.42 -2.57 -14.68
C ALA A 214 -12.32 -1.37 -15.05
N LEU A 215 -12.04 -0.70 -16.17
CA LEU A 215 -12.86 0.40 -16.67
C LEU A 215 -14.26 -0.09 -17.09
N LYS A 216 -14.35 -1.24 -17.75
CA LYS A 216 -15.62 -1.87 -18.14
C LYS A 216 -16.47 -2.19 -16.90
N ILE A 217 -15.85 -2.74 -15.87
CA ILE A 217 -16.53 -3.09 -14.60
C ILE A 217 -17.00 -1.83 -13.88
N ALA A 218 -16.16 -0.79 -13.78
CA ALA A 218 -16.55 0.47 -13.16
C ALA A 218 -17.77 1.10 -13.85
N LYS A 219 -17.79 1.16 -15.19
CA LYS A 219 -18.95 1.64 -15.96
C LYS A 219 -20.20 0.79 -15.73
N ALA A 220 -20.04 -0.54 -15.66
CA ALA A 220 -21.15 -1.43 -15.38
C ALA A 220 -21.75 -1.20 -13.98
N GLN A 221 -20.92 -0.92 -12.96
CA GLN A 221 -21.43 -0.57 -11.61
C GLN A 221 -22.17 0.77 -11.61
N ILE A 222 -21.66 1.79 -12.32
CA ILE A 222 -22.34 3.09 -12.45
C ILE A 222 -23.74 2.91 -13.07
N ASN A 223 -23.87 2.07 -14.10
CA ASN A 223 -25.16 1.81 -14.75
C ASN A 223 -26.18 1.07 -13.87
N LYS A 224 -25.76 0.47 -12.74
CA LYS A 224 -26.67 -0.17 -11.79
C LYS A 224 -27.38 0.83 -10.88
N ILE A 225 -26.89 2.07 -10.78
CA ILE A 225 -27.48 3.12 -9.96
C ILE A 225 -28.80 3.52 -10.60
N LYS A 226 -29.89 3.46 -9.85
CA LYS A 226 -31.27 3.71 -10.29
C LYS A 226 -31.94 4.78 -9.46
#